data_AF-A0A936MHE6-F1
#
_entry.id   AF-A0A936MHE6-F1
#
_cell.length_a   1.000
_cell.length_b   1.000
_cell.length_c   1.000
_cell.angle_alpha   90.00
_cell.angle_beta   90.00
_cell.angle_gamma   90.00
#
_symmetry.space_group_name_H-M   'P 1'
#
loop_
_entity.id
_entity.type
_entity.pdbx_description
1 polymer ?
#
loop_
_entity_poly.entity_id
_entity_poly.type
_entity_poly.pdbx_seq_one_letter_code
_entity_poly.pdbx_strand_id
1 'polypeptide(L)'
;MKFLWNKSCFFATIFVFLIIAGISSITLNIQFLDPFGKALSDFKLTDIVFSKLRPEQPIDTNIVLINTGEYPKKKIAEMILAIAPHHPKVIGIDHFLLLNSKDPESDSMVVKALSLAGNVTLVSKLIGWSESRNRWDSLAFSPDVFSRYTNSGFANVITQDFRTVRIVTPIESVGNAHEVSFPVKVAQVFDSNAVKNFLARKNKSEVINYRGNWNYFLAADTDIDTYSPEELEFLRGKIVLFGYLGRYLGDTLSLEDKFFTPMNPQYAGHTDRDMYGLVIHANVISMILHRSFITELPRWISILLAIIICYGNMLVFNRIFEKYPTYFELISAVILLAEPIALLVAMISLFLYFNLSIDLTVAVLATFLSANSLEIYLNLFEPLPQKIRHRFKTWRSKKSRK
;
A
#
# COMPACT_ATOMS: atom_id res chain seq x y z
N MET A 1 -10.42 40.56 8.15
CA MET A 1 -11.47 39.75 8.83
C MET A 1 -12.79 39.66 8.07
N LYS A 2 -13.39 40.75 7.54
CA LYS A 2 -14.66 40.68 6.77
C LYS A 2 -14.61 39.80 5.51
N PHE A 3 -13.45 39.63 4.89
CA PHE A 3 -13.27 38.78 3.70
C PHE A 3 -13.38 37.27 3.97
N LEU A 4 -12.93 36.82 5.16
CA LEU A 4 -12.89 35.40 5.52
C LEU A 4 -14.24 34.86 6.00
N TRP A 5 -15.25 35.70 6.15
CA TRP A 5 -16.56 35.31 6.68
C TRP A 5 -17.68 35.79 5.75
N ASN A 6 -17.82 35.10 4.62
CA ASN A 6 -18.91 35.30 3.66
C ASN A 6 -19.95 34.17 3.82
N LYS A 7 -21.19 34.55 4.17
CA LYS A 7 -22.30 33.59 4.38
C LYS A 7 -22.64 32.82 3.11
N SER A 8 -22.65 33.50 1.96
CA SER A 8 -22.99 32.89 0.67
C SER A 8 -21.93 31.87 0.27
N CYS A 9 -20.64 32.17 0.48
CA CYS A 9 -19.55 31.20 0.28
C CYS A 9 -19.64 29.98 1.20
N PHE A 10 -20.04 30.18 2.47
CA PHE A 10 -20.21 29.07 3.43
C PHE A 10 -21.32 28.11 2.99
N PHE A 11 -22.49 28.64 2.61
CA PHE A 11 -23.59 27.82 2.14
C PHE A 11 -23.33 27.20 0.76
N ALA A 12 -22.62 27.89 -0.14
CA ALA A 12 -22.16 27.30 -1.40
C ALA A 12 -21.19 26.13 -1.19
N THR A 13 -20.32 26.21 -0.17
CA THR A 13 -19.46 25.09 0.23
C THR A 13 -20.28 23.89 0.69
N ILE A 14 -21.26 24.12 1.57
CA ILE A 14 -22.20 23.06 2.01
C ILE A 14 -22.90 22.44 0.80
N PHE A 15 -23.34 23.27 -0.15
CA PHE A 15 -24.01 22.82 -1.37
C PHE A 15 -23.12 21.89 -2.21
N VAL A 16 -21.83 22.19 -2.37
CA VAL A 16 -20.88 21.27 -3.04
C VAL A 16 -20.82 19.92 -2.36
N PHE A 17 -20.68 19.87 -1.03
CA PHE A 17 -20.59 18.61 -0.31
C PHE A 17 -21.92 17.83 -0.34
N LEU A 18 -23.07 18.51 -0.42
CA LEU A 18 -24.36 17.87 -0.65
C LEU A 18 -24.43 17.23 -2.05
N ILE A 19 -23.89 17.89 -3.08
CA ILE A 19 -23.78 17.32 -4.42
C ILE A 19 -22.87 16.08 -4.41
N ILE A 20 -21.68 16.18 -3.79
CA ILE A 20 -20.75 15.04 -3.67
C ILE A 20 -21.41 13.87 -2.95
N ALA A 21 -22.09 14.13 -1.81
CA ALA A 21 -22.80 13.11 -1.06
C ALA A 21 -23.94 12.48 -1.89
N GLY A 22 -24.69 13.30 -2.63
CA GLY A 22 -25.73 12.86 -3.55
C GLY A 22 -25.19 11.93 -4.64
N ILE A 23 -24.12 12.35 -5.34
CA ILE A 23 -23.45 11.54 -6.37
C ILE A 23 -22.95 10.21 -5.78
N SER A 24 -22.32 10.25 -4.60
CA SER A 24 -21.80 9.04 -3.94
C SER A 24 -22.89 8.03 -3.54
N SER A 25 -24.12 8.49 -3.39
CA SER A 25 -25.28 7.66 -3.02
C SER A 25 -25.99 7.05 -4.23
N ILE A 26 -25.68 7.51 -5.46
CA ILE A 26 -26.19 6.93 -6.69
C ILE A 26 -25.30 5.74 -7.03
N THR A 27 -25.76 4.53 -6.69
CA THR A 27 -25.15 3.29 -7.19
C THR A 27 -25.49 3.14 -8.68
N LEU A 28 -24.72 3.78 -9.55
CA LEU A 28 -24.81 3.54 -10.99
C LEU A 28 -24.27 2.13 -11.28
N ASN A 29 -25.16 1.13 -11.26
CA ASN A 29 -24.84 -0.25 -11.62
C ASN A 29 -24.77 -0.39 -13.15
N ILE A 30 -23.87 0.38 -13.78
CA ILE A 30 -23.64 0.35 -15.23
C ILE A 30 -22.47 -0.60 -15.48
N GLN A 31 -22.78 -1.90 -15.61
CA GLN A 31 -21.79 -2.97 -15.78
C GLN A 31 -20.80 -2.74 -16.93
N PHE A 32 -21.16 -1.99 -17.97
CA PHE A 32 -20.26 -1.62 -19.07
C PHE A 32 -19.11 -0.71 -18.64
N LEU A 33 -19.27 0.07 -17.57
CA LEU A 33 -18.23 0.95 -17.03
C LEU A 33 -17.32 0.25 -16.00
N ASP A 34 -17.68 -0.96 -15.55
CA ASP A 34 -16.89 -1.72 -14.58
C ASP A 34 -15.42 -1.93 -15.01
N PRO A 35 -15.09 -2.22 -16.28
CA PRO A 35 -13.70 -2.33 -16.71
C PRO A 35 -12.91 -1.03 -16.54
N PHE A 36 -13.53 0.13 -16.77
CA PHE A 36 -12.91 1.44 -16.57
C PHE A 36 -12.75 1.75 -15.08
N GLY A 37 -13.78 1.45 -14.27
CA GLY A 37 -13.72 1.60 -12.82
C GLY A 37 -12.60 0.76 -12.19
N LYS A 38 -12.44 -0.48 -12.64
CA LYS A 38 -11.35 -1.38 -12.21
C LYS A 38 -9.97 -0.87 -12.66
N ALA A 39 -9.85 -0.42 -13.90
CA ALA A 39 -8.60 0.15 -14.40
C ALA A 39 -8.18 1.42 -13.64
N LEU A 40 -9.13 2.28 -13.26
CA LEU A 40 -8.86 3.46 -12.43
C LEU A 40 -8.56 3.09 -10.97
N SER A 41 -9.20 2.05 -10.41
CA SER A 41 -8.89 1.60 -9.05
C SER A 41 -7.51 0.98 -8.91
N ASP A 42 -7.01 0.35 -9.98
CA ASP A 42 -5.67 -0.24 -10.03
C ASP A 42 -4.57 0.83 -10.10
N PHE A 43 -4.90 2.03 -10.59
CA PHE A 43 -4.01 3.17 -10.62
C PHE A 43 -3.91 3.84 -9.25
N LYS A 44 -2.70 3.80 -8.66
CA LYS A 44 -2.36 4.58 -7.46
C LYS A 44 -1.30 5.60 -7.82
N LEU A 45 -1.58 6.88 -7.53
CA LEU A 45 -0.64 7.97 -7.80
C LEU A 45 0.72 7.73 -7.13
N THR A 46 0.74 7.13 -5.95
CA THR A 46 1.97 6.82 -5.21
C THR A 46 2.88 5.83 -5.92
N ASP A 47 2.38 5.03 -6.86
CA ASP A 47 3.19 4.04 -7.57
C ASP A 47 4.16 4.69 -8.55
N ILE A 48 3.83 5.89 -9.07
CA ILE A 48 4.77 6.69 -9.86
C ILE A 48 5.98 7.10 -9.02
N VAL A 49 5.80 7.25 -7.70
CA VAL A 49 6.89 7.63 -6.82
C VAL A 49 7.91 6.51 -6.77
N PHE A 50 7.47 5.29 -6.51
CA PHE A 50 8.34 4.12 -6.45
C PHE A 50 9.02 3.80 -7.78
N SER A 51 8.28 3.88 -8.89
CA SER A 51 8.78 3.46 -10.21
C SER A 51 9.59 4.52 -10.97
N LYS A 52 9.37 5.81 -10.73
CA LYS A 52 9.96 6.90 -11.55
C LYS A 52 10.59 8.05 -10.77
N LEU A 53 10.05 8.45 -9.62
CA LEU A 53 10.43 9.71 -8.97
C LEU A 53 11.37 9.53 -7.78
N ARG A 54 11.37 8.35 -7.16
CA ARG A 54 12.21 8.07 -5.99
C ARG A 54 13.68 8.01 -6.41
N PRO A 55 14.59 8.67 -5.67
CA PRO A 55 16.02 8.52 -5.91
C PRO A 55 16.48 7.08 -5.63
N GLU A 56 17.56 6.68 -6.27
CA GLU A 56 18.20 5.39 -6.05
C GLU A 56 18.49 5.20 -4.54
N GLN A 57 18.10 4.05 -4.02
CA GLN A 57 18.31 3.69 -2.62
C GLN A 57 19.63 2.92 -2.46
N PRO A 58 20.34 3.07 -1.34
CA PRO A 58 21.52 2.26 -1.08
C PRO A 58 21.15 0.78 -0.89
N ILE A 59 22.06 -0.12 -1.26
CA ILE A 59 21.93 -1.56 -1.01
C ILE A 59 21.78 -1.82 0.49
N ASP A 60 20.80 -2.64 0.89
CA ASP A 60 20.67 -3.08 2.28
C ASP A 60 21.63 -4.24 2.54
N THR A 61 22.71 -3.96 3.27
CA THR A 61 23.74 -4.96 3.58
C THR A 61 23.39 -5.84 4.78
N ASN A 62 22.25 -5.64 5.45
CA ASN A 62 21.83 -6.51 6.55
C ASN A 62 21.12 -7.78 6.08
N ILE A 63 20.65 -7.79 4.82
CA ILE A 63 19.83 -8.85 4.25
C ILE A 63 20.56 -9.45 3.05
N VAL A 64 20.68 -10.77 3.05
CA VAL A 64 21.22 -11.57 1.96
C VAL A 64 20.12 -12.45 1.41
N LEU A 65 19.91 -12.41 0.10
CA LEU A 65 18.99 -13.29 -0.60
C LEU A 65 19.77 -14.47 -1.18
N ILE A 66 19.26 -15.68 -0.99
CA ILE A 66 19.81 -16.90 -1.60
C ILE A 66 18.75 -17.47 -2.51
N ASN A 67 19.05 -17.53 -3.81
CA ASN A 67 18.18 -18.15 -4.78
C ASN A 67 18.16 -19.66 -4.58
N THR A 68 16.97 -20.24 -4.36
CA THR A 68 16.83 -21.70 -4.27
C THR A 68 16.65 -22.37 -5.62
N GLY A 69 16.38 -21.62 -6.69
CA GLY A 69 15.99 -22.19 -7.98
C GLY A 69 14.83 -23.19 -7.85
N GLU A 70 14.73 -24.12 -8.79
CA GLU A 70 13.72 -25.19 -8.78
C GLU A 70 14.25 -26.45 -8.06
N TYR A 71 15.25 -26.29 -7.20
CA TYR A 71 15.94 -27.40 -6.58
C TYR A 71 15.10 -28.11 -5.51
N PRO A 72 15.29 -29.43 -5.33
CA PRO A 72 14.59 -30.18 -4.30
C PRO A 72 15.06 -29.78 -2.90
N LYS A 73 14.23 -30.10 -1.89
CA LYS A 73 14.51 -29.83 -0.47
C LYS A 73 15.89 -30.29 0.01
N LYS A 74 16.41 -31.40 -0.53
CA LYS A 74 17.75 -31.91 -0.22
C LYS A 74 18.84 -30.87 -0.52
N LYS A 75 18.77 -30.22 -1.68
CA LYS A 75 19.72 -29.18 -2.07
C LYS A 75 19.59 -27.94 -1.17
N ILE A 76 18.37 -27.58 -0.78
CA ILE A 76 18.15 -26.49 0.20
C ILE A 76 18.81 -26.85 1.54
N ALA A 77 18.71 -28.10 2.00
CA ALA A 77 19.41 -28.55 3.20
C ALA A 77 20.94 -28.48 3.06
N GLU A 78 21.49 -28.84 1.90
CA GLU A 78 22.92 -28.70 1.59
C GLU A 78 23.38 -27.23 1.66
N MET A 79 22.61 -26.32 1.06
CA MET A 79 22.89 -24.88 1.15
C MET A 79 22.86 -24.37 2.60
N ILE A 80 21.87 -24.79 3.40
CA ILE A 80 21.80 -24.42 4.82
C ILE A 80 23.02 -24.94 5.59
N LEU A 81 23.43 -26.18 5.32
CA LEU A 81 24.61 -26.78 5.95
C LEU A 81 25.91 -26.05 5.56
N ALA A 82 26.02 -25.56 4.33
CA ALA A 82 27.16 -24.78 3.89
C ALA A 82 27.26 -23.43 4.61
N ILE A 83 26.13 -22.74 4.82
CA ILE A 83 26.15 -21.39 5.41
C ILE A 83 26.07 -21.36 6.94
N ALA A 84 25.55 -22.40 7.59
CA ALA A 84 25.36 -22.43 9.03
C ALA A 84 26.65 -22.17 9.84
N PRO A 85 27.83 -22.70 9.46
CA PRO A 85 29.11 -22.42 10.13
C PRO A 85 29.53 -20.95 10.09
N HIS A 86 28.97 -20.14 9.17
CA HIS A 86 29.27 -18.71 9.05
C HIS A 86 28.41 -17.84 9.96
N HIS A 87 27.59 -18.46 10.82
CA HIS A 87 26.80 -17.81 11.86
C HIS A 87 25.97 -16.61 11.36
N PRO A 88 25.07 -16.81 10.38
CA PRO A 88 24.02 -15.84 10.11
C PRO A 88 23.20 -15.62 11.39
N LYS A 89 22.73 -14.39 11.59
CA LYS A 89 21.96 -14.05 12.80
C LYS A 89 20.56 -14.66 12.76
N VAL A 90 19.96 -14.71 11.57
CA VAL A 90 18.67 -15.34 11.28
C VAL A 90 18.69 -15.93 9.88
N ILE A 91 18.14 -17.13 9.72
CA ILE A 91 17.82 -17.72 8.43
C ILE A 91 16.30 -17.74 8.26
N GLY A 92 15.79 -17.11 7.21
CA GLY A 92 14.39 -17.20 6.79
C GLY A 92 14.25 -18.08 5.56
N ILE A 93 13.28 -18.99 5.53
CA ILE A 93 13.06 -19.87 4.37
C ILE A 93 11.63 -19.69 3.86
N ASP A 94 11.49 -18.93 2.78
CA ASP A 94 10.25 -18.71 2.04
C ASP A 94 10.07 -19.79 0.98
N HIS A 95 9.82 -21.02 1.45
CA HIS A 95 9.58 -22.14 0.58
C HIS A 95 8.49 -23.07 1.12
N PHE A 96 7.34 -23.06 0.46
CA PHE A 96 6.19 -23.89 0.86
C PHE A 96 6.40 -25.41 0.69
N LEU A 97 7.50 -25.86 0.04
CA LEU A 97 7.84 -27.28 -0.06
C LEU A 97 8.05 -27.93 1.32
N LEU A 98 8.37 -27.15 2.34
CA LEU A 98 8.57 -27.63 3.70
C LEU A 98 7.28 -27.73 4.53
N LEU A 99 6.11 -27.39 3.96
CA LEU A 99 4.83 -27.44 4.69
C LEU A 99 4.23 -28.86 4.79
N ASN A 100 4.36 -29.70 3.77
CA ASN A 100 3.65 -30.98 3.70
C ASN A 100 4.55 -32.11 3.14
N SER A 101 5.76 -32.23 3.68
CA SER A 101 6.67 -33.26 3.23
C SER A 101 6.20 -34.67 3.59
N LYS A 102 6.36 -35.60 2.64
CA LYS A 102 6.16 -37.05 2.82
C LYS A 102 7.42 -37.85 2.44
N ASP A 103 8.59 -37.22 2.48
CA ASP A 103 9.86 -37.80 2.06
C ASP A 103 10.83 -37.88 3.25
N PRO A 104 10.86 -39.02 3.98
CA PRO A 104 11.65 -39.17 5.19
C PRO A 104 13.16 -38.97 5.00
N GLU A 105 13.70 -39.28 3.83
CA GLU A 105 15.14 -39.14 3.55
C GLU A 105 15.52 -37.66 3.46
N SER A 106 14.82 -36.91 2.60
CA SER A 106 15.03 -35.46 2.48
C SER A 106 14.73 -34.76 3.80
N ASP A 107 13.71 -35.20 4.54
CA ASP A 107 13.33 -34.60 5.82
C ASP A 107 14.42 -34.80 6.89
N SER A 108 15.10 -35.94 6.91
CA SER A 108 16.23 -36.18 7.80
C SER A 108 17.39 -35.21 7.54
N MET A 109 17.69 -34.94 6.26
CA MET A 109 18.73 -33.96 5.90
C MET A 109 18.33 -32.54 6.28
N VAL A 110 17.07 -32.15 6.03
CA VAL A 110 16.55 -30.85 6.46
C VAL A 110 16.60 -30.72 7.98
N VAL A 111 16.19 -31.74 8.73
CA VAL A 111 16.27 -31.75 10.21
C VAL A 111 17.71 -31.50 10.68
N LYS A 112 18.69 -32.19 10.09
CA LYS A 112 20.11 -31.99 10.42
C LYS A 112 20.57 -30.56 10.10
N ALA A 113 20.15 -30.03 8.96
CA ALA A 113 20.50 -28.67 8.56
C ALA A 113 19.91 -27.63 9.54
N LEU A 114 18.61 -27.77 9.86
CA LEU A 114 17.90 -26.89 10.77
C LEU A 114 18.46 -26.93 12.20
N SER A 115 18.87 -28.11 12.69
CA SER A 115 19.44 -28.23 14.04
C SER A 115 20.81 -27.57 14.20
N LEU A 116 21.56 -27.40 13.10
CA LEU A 116 22.87 -26.75 13.07
C LEU A 116 22.80 -25.25 12.71
N ALA A 117 21.73 -24.84 12.06
CA ALA A 117 21.52 -23.49 11.54
C ALA A 117 21.23 -22.42 12.62
N GLY A 118 20.84 -22.84 13.82
CA GLY A 118 20.48 -21.92 14.92
C GLY A 118 19.12 -21.26 14.71
N ASN A 119 19.11 -19.94 14.51
CA ASN A 119 17.86 -19.16 14.44
C ASN A 119 17.21 -19.27 13.05
N VAL A 120 16.34 -20.26 12.87
CA VAL A 120 15.59 -20.43 11.61
C VAL A 120 14.13 -20.02 11.76
N THR A 121 13.58 -19.35 10.74
CA THR A 121 12.15 -19.08 10.59
C THR A 121 11.65 -19.72 9.29
N LEU A 122 10.66 -20.59 9.41
CA LEU A 122 9.96 -21.19 8.27
C LEU A 122 8.64 -20.48 8.00
N VAL A 123 8.23 -20.49 6.74
CA VAL A 123 6.90 -20.01 6.36
C VAL A 123 5.79 -20.93 6.86
N SER A 124 4.66 -20.33 7.20
CA SER A 124 3.35 -20.98 7.30
C SER A 124 2.38 -20.37 6.28
N LYS A 125 1.25 -21.06 6.03
CA LYS A 125 0.25 -20.61 5.05
C LYS A 125 -1.15 -20.50 5.65
N LEU A 126 -1.71 -19.31 5.66
CA LEU A 126 -3.10 -19.01 6.01
C LEU A 126 -4.05 -19.62 4.97
N ILE A 127 -5.11 -20.27 5.44
CA ILE A 127 -6.08 -21.01 4.62
C ILE A 127 -7.51 -20.66 5.05
N GLY A 128 -8.39 -20.46 4.06
CA GLY A 128 -9.83 -20.26 4.26
C GLY A 128 -10.17 -18.92 4.91
N TRP A 129 -10.05 -17.82 4.16
CA TRP A 129 -10.52 -16.53 4.65
C TRP A 129 -12.05 -16.53 4.80
N SER A 130 -12.55 -16.17 5.98
CA SER A 130 -13.97 -16.08 6.29
C SER A 130 -14.38 -14.61 6.42
N GLU A 131 -15.08 -14.06 5.42
CA GLU A 131 -15.55 -12.67 5.44
C GLU A 131 -16.48 -12.38 6.62
N SER A 132 -17.41 -13.29 6.92
CA SER A 132 -18.38 -13.13 8.01
C SER A 132 -17.75 -13.07 9.40
N ARG A 133 -16.61 -13.75 9.59
CA ARG A 133 -15.86 -13.79 10.86
C ARG A 133 -14.63 -12.89 10.85
N ASN A 134 -14.31 -12.27 9.71
CA ASN A 134 -13.13 -11.43 9.48
C ASN A 134 -11.84 -12.08 10.04
N ARG A 135 -11.64 -13.37 9.74
CA ARG A 135 -10.50 -14.18 10.18
C ARG A 135 -10.23 -15.35 9.24
N TRP A 136 -9.05 -15.95 9.35
CA TRP A 136 -8.69 -17.18 8.66
C TRP A 136 -9.14 -18.42 9.44
N ASP A 137 -9.49 -19.47 8.71
CA ASP A 137 -9.99 -20.72 9.27
C ASP A 137 -8.89 -21.59 9.84
N SER A 138 -7.76 -21.69 9.14
CA SER A 138 -6.67 -22.58 9.52
C SER A 138 -5.32 -22.07 9.02
N LEU A 139 -4.26 -22.68 9.54
CA LEU A 139 -2.88 -22.41 9.19
C LEU A 139 -2.20 -23.73 8.87
N ALA A 140 -1.59 -23.82 7.69
CA ALA A 140 -0.69 -24.92 7.35
C ALA A 140 0.72 -24.60 7.84
N PHE A 141 1.27 -25.51 8.64
CA PHE A 141 2.62 -25.43 9.19
C PHE A 141 3.51 -26.53 8.63
N SER A 142 4.81 -26.32 8.75
CA SER A 142 5.78 -27.39 8.60
C SER A 142 5.56 -28.53 9.60
N PRO A 143 5.91 -29.79 9.25
CA PRO A 143 5.84 -30.93 10.15
C PRO A 143 6.56 -30.71 11.49
N ASP A 144 6.11 -31.40 12.55
CA ASP A 144 6.65 -31.28 13.92
C ASP A 144 8.14 -31.60 14.05
N VAL A 145 8.68 -32.37 13.11
CA VAL A 145 10.11 -32.67 13.03
C VAL A 145 10.95 -31.44 12.70
N PHE A 146 10.38 -30.46 11.99
CA PHE A 146 11.03 -29.19 11.68
C PHE A 146 10.75 -28.13 12.75
N SER A 147 9.50 -28.04 13.21
CA SER A 147 9.05 -26.97 14.13
C SER A 147 9.83 -26.92 15.45
N ARG A 148 10.41 -28.04 15.90
CA ARG A 148 11.26 -28.08 17.10
C ARG A 148 12.55 -27.25 17.00
N TYR A 149 13.01 -26.95 15.78
CA TYR A 149 14.22 -26.17 15.53
C TYR A 149 13.92 -24.79 14.94
N THR A 150 12.65 -24.47 14.70
CA THR A 150 12.29 -23.31 13.90
C THR A 150 11.18 -22.48 14.54
N ASN A 151 11.23 -21.18 14.26
CA ASN A 151 10.08 -20.30 14.40
C ASN A 151 9.21 -20.41 13.14
N SER A 152 7.97 -19.94 13.24
CA SER A 152 7.06 -19.82 12.10
C SER A 152 6.47 -18.43 11.97
N GLY A 153 6.21 -18.01 10.73
CA GLY A 153 5.38 -16.85 10.40
C GLY A 153 4.74 -17.01 9.03
N PHE A 154 3.57 -16.40 8.80
CA PHE A 154 2.81 -16.64 7.57
C PHE A 154 3.38 -15.84 6.37
N ALA A 155 3.47 -16.47 5.19
CA ALA A 155 4.00 -15.83 3.98
C ALA A 155 2.93 -15.40 2.97
N ASN A 156 1.63 -15.58 3.27
CA ASN A 156 0.57 -15.16 2.38
C ASN A 156 0.70 -13.67 2.02
N VAL A 157 0.74 -13.41 0.72
CA VAL A 157 0.65 -12.06 0.17
C VAL A 157 -0.83 -11.67 0.13
N ILE A 158 -1.25 -10.83 1.09
CA ILE A 158 -2.63 -10.35 1.21
C ILE A 158 -2.74 -9.01 0.50
N THR A 159 -3.52 -8.94 -0.58
CA THR A 159 -3.72 -7.72 -1.38
C THR A 159 -5.12 -7.16 -1.18
N GLN A 160 -5.25 -5.82 -1.08
CA GLN A 160 -6.54 -5.13 -1.07
C GLN A 160 -7.07 -4.82 -2.49
N ASP A 161 -6.17 -4.66 -3.47
CA ASP A 161 -6.48 -4.33 -4.87
C ASP A 161 -6.23 -5.54 -5.80
N PHE A 162 -6.50 -5.40 -7.12
CA PHE A 162 -6.17 -6.44 -8.10
C PHE A 162 -4.64 -6.63 -8.19
N ARG A 163 -4.14 -7.65 -7.50
CA ARG A 163 -2.83 -8.31 -7.68
C ARG A 163 -1.56 -7.49 -7.39
N THR A 164 -1.66 -6.18 -7.15
CA THR A 164 -0.49 -5.34 -6.80
C THR A 164 -0.26 -5.35 -5.29
N VAL A 165 0.95 -5.71 -4.89
CA VAL A 165 1.33 -5.87 -3.49
C VAL A 165 1.81 -4.52 -2.95
N ARG A 166 0.90 -3.76 -2.35
CA ARG A 166 1.19 -2.43 -1.78
C ARG A 166 1.33 -2.44 -0.25
N ILE A 167 0.76 -3.46 0.39
CA ILE A 167 0.63 -3.53 1.84
C ILE A 167 1.16 -4.85 2.37
N VAL A 168 1.50 -4.85 3.65
CA VAL A 168 1.72 -6.05 4.46
C VAL A 168 0.79 -6.01 5.67
N THR A 169 0.20 -7.14 6.04
CA THR A 169 -0.48 -7.28 7.34
C THR A 169 0.51 -7.87 8.34
N PRO A 170 0.82 -7.16 9.45
CA PRO A 170 1.82 -7.65 10.41
C PRO A 170 1.36 -8.90 11.17
N ILE A 171 0.06 -8.94 11.48
CA ILE A 171 -0.57 -9.95 12.31
C ILE A 171 -1.95 -10.27 11.73
N GLU A 172 -2.27 -11.55 11.61
CA GLU A 172 -3.57 -12.04 11.20
C GLU A 172 -4.22 -12.89 12.29
N SER A 173 -5.56 -12.93 12.29
CA SER A 173 -6.30 -13.79 13.22
C SER A 173 -6.60 -15.13 12.55
N VAL A 174 -6.22 -16.23 13.20
CA VAL A 174 -6.47 -17.60 12.75
C VAL A 174 -7.19 -18.35 13.84
N GLY A 175 -8.47 -18.68 13.62
CA GLY A 175 -9.31 -19.23 14.69
C GLY A 175 -9.36 -18.31 15.92
N ASN A 176 -8.72 -18.74 17.02
CA ASN A 176 -8.60 -17.98 18.27
C ASN A 176 -7.17 -17.48 18.55
N ALA A 177 -6.22 -17.74 17.65
CA ALA A 177 -4.83 -17.34 17.77
C ALA A 177 -4.52 -16.14 16.86
N HIS A 178 -3.43 -15.45 17.19
CA HIS A 178 -2.84 -14.43 16.34
C HIS A 178 -1.53 -14.95 15.77
N GLU A 179 -1.38 -14.79 14.47
CA GLU A 179 -0.23 -15.28 13.73
C GLU A 179 0.52 -14.10 13.14
N VAL A 180 1.84 -14.11 13.28
CA VAL A 180 2.73 -13.04 12.83
C VAL A 180 3.18 -13.34 11.42
N SER A 181 3.29 -12.33 10.56
CA SER A 181 3.78 -12.53 9.20
C SER A 181 5.26 -12.94 9.20
N PHE A 182 5.63 -13.77 8.22
CA PHE A 182 6.99 -14.25 8.01
C PHE A 182 8.06 -13.14 8.08
N PRO A 183 7.96 -12.03 7.31
CA PRO A 183 8.97 -10.98 7.37
C PRO A 183 9.03 -10.29 8.74
N VAL A 184 7.90 -10.14 9.44
CA VAL A 184 7.88 -9.57 10.79
C VAL A 184 8.52 -10.53 11.79
N LYS A 185 8.30 -11.84 11.65
CA LYS A 185 8.92 -12.85 12.51
C LYS A 185 10.43 -12.91 12.31
N VAL A 186 10.91 -12.90 11.06
CA VAL A 186 12.35 -12.82 10.75
C VAL A 186 12.97 -11.56 11.34
N ALA A 187 12.34 -10.40 11.12
CA ALA A 187 12.79 -9.15 11.71
C ALA A 187 12.78 -9.18 13.25
N GLN A 188 11.83 -9.88 13.87
CA GLN A 188 11.72 -9.98 15.34
C GLN A 188 12.88 -10.76 15.94
N VAL A 189 13.30 -11.85 15.29
CA VAL A 189 14.45 -12.65 15.72
C VAL A 189 15.76 -11.86 15.53
N PHE A 190 15.84 -11.03 14.48
CA PHE A 190 17.02 -10.21 14.21
C PHE A 190 17.13 -8.98 15.12
N ASP A 191 16.04 -8.22 15.26
CA ASP A 191 15.92 -7.01 16.10
C ASP A 191 14.49 -6.86 16.64
N SER A 192 14.29 -7.37 17.86
CA SER A 192 13.01 -7.30 18.56
C SER A 192 12.58 -5.86 18.89
N ASN A 193 13.52 -4.91 19.03
CA ASN A 193 13.19 -3.51 19.30
C ASN A 193 12.63 -2.82 18.04
N ALA A 194 13.20 -3.12 16.87
CA ALA A 194 12.65 -2.63 15.59
C ALA A 194 11.21 -3.10 15.40
N VAL A 195 10.93 -4.39 15.63
CA VAL A 195 9.56 -4.94 15.54
C VAL A 195 8.63 -4.37 16.61
N LYS A 196 9.11 -4.16 17.84
CA LYS A 196 8.29 -3.52 18.89
C LYS A 196 7.82 -2.12 18.47
N ASN A 197 8.69 -1.33 17.83
CA ASN A 197 8.31 -0.01 17.31
C ASN A 197 7.32 -0.11 16.15
N PHE A 198 7.51 -1.07 15.25
CA PHE A 198 6.60 -1.33 14.15
C PHE A 198 5.19 -1.69 14.65
N LEU A 199 5.09 -2.67 15.56
CA LEU A 199 3.80 -3.13 16.11
C LEU A 199 3.14 -2.12 17.05
N ALA A 200 3.90 -1.21 17.66
CA ALA A 200 3.36 -0.13 18.49
C ALA A 200 2.45 0.85 17.71
N ARG A 201 2.55 0.86 16.37
CA ARG A 201 1.67 1.65 15.48
C ARG A 201 0.23 1.13 15.46
N LYS A 202 0.00 -0.15 15.78
CA LYS A 202 -1.32 -0.79 15.87
C LYS A 202 -2.17 -0.71 14.60
N ASN A 203 -1.53 -0.62 13.44
CA ASN A 203 -2.23 -0.65 12.15
C ASN A 203 -2.55 -2.09 11.76
N LYS A 204 -3.74 -2.32 11.17
CA LYS A 204 -4.13 -3.65 10.62
C LYS A 204 -3.23 -4.05 9.44
N SER A 205 -2.87 -3.06 8.62
CA SER A 205 -1.98 -3.19 7.48
C SER A 205 -1.05 -1.98 7.42
N GLU A 206 0.12 -2.16 6.81
CA GLU A 206 1.11 -1.10 6.61
C GLU A 206 1.49 -1.04 5.13
N VAL A 207 1.60 0.16 4.57
CA VAL A 207 2.09 0.34 3.20
C VAL A 207 3.58 -0.03 3.15
N ILE A 208 3.95 -0.90 2.22
CA ILE A 208 5.32 -1.34 2.03
C ILE A 208 6.11 -0.20 1.41
N ASN A 209 7.09 0.32 2.14
CA ASN A 209 8.02 1.31 1.63
C ASN A 209 9.17 0.60 0.87
N TYR A 210 8.90 0.19 -0.38
CA TYR A 210 9.84 -0.56 -1.21
C TYR A 210 11.18 0.18 -1.38
N ARG A 211 12.27 -0.47 -0.94
CA ARG A 211 13.64 -0.04 -1.21
C ARG A 211 14.02 -0.31 -2.66
N GLY A 212 13.68 -1.48 -3.19
CA GLY A 212 14.02 -1.88 -4.55
C GLY A 212 13.78 -3.35 -4.87
N ASN A 213 14.28 -3.80 -6.01
CA ASN A 213 14.24 -5.21 -6.42
C ASN A 213 15.44 -5.99 -5.85
N TRP A 214 15.66 -7.25 -6.25
CA TRP A 214 16.69 -8.13 -5.70
C TRP A 214 18.10 -7.50 -5.67
N ASN A 215 18.42 -6.64 -6.63
CA ASN A 215 19.71 -5.94 -6.76
C ASN A 215 19.94 -4.83 -5.71
N TYR A 216 18.94 -4.54 -4.87
CA TYR A 216 19.06 -3.63 -3.72
C TYR A 216 19.36 -4.38 -2.41
N PHE A 217 19.64 -5.67 -2.51
CA PHE A 217 20.05 -6.54 -1.43
C PHE A 217 21.33 -7.28 -1.85
N LEU A 218 22.09 -7.78 -0.88
CA LEU A 218 23.12 -8.75 -1.21
C LEU A 218 22.41 -10.02 -1.70
N ALA A 219 22.92 -10.64 -2.75
CA ALA A 219 22.31 -11.83 -3.32
C ALA A 219 23.38 -12.84 -3.74
N ALA A 220 23.06 -14.12 -3.55
CA ALA A 220 23.83 -15.25 -4.07
C ALA A 220 22.90 -16.21 -4.79
N ASP A 221 23.43 -16.85 -5.83
CA ASP A 221 22.64 -17.73 -6.68
C ASP A 221 22.59 -19.16 -6.11
N THR A 222 22.08 -20.08 -6.91
CA THR A 222 21.83 -21.48 -6.53
C THR A 222 23.07 -22.33 -6.24
N ASP A 223 24.27 -21.79 -6.41
CA ASP A 223 25.56 -22.45 -6.22
C ASP A 223 26.28 -22.04 -4.92
N ILE A 224 25.60 -21.33 -4.00
CA ILE A 224 26.15 -20.86 -2.72
C ILE A 224 26.86 -21.96 -1.91
N ASP A 225 26.43 -23.22 -2.04
CA ASP A 225 27.03 -24.36 -1.33
C ASP A 225 28.40 -24.78 -1.86
N THR A 226 28.82 -24.20 -2.99
CA THR A 226 30.14 -24.43 -3.61
C THR A 226 31.18 -23.38 -3.22
N TYR A 227 30.76 -22.31 -2.53
CA TYR A 227 31.63 -21.18 -2.18
C TYR A 227 32.64 -21.58 -1.11
N SER A 228 33.82 -20.99 -1.17
CA SER A 228 34.84 -21.17 -0.13
C SER A 228 34.39 -20.53 1.19
N PRO A 229 34.91 -21.01 2.34
CA PRO A 229 34.60 -20.40 3.64
C PRO A 229 34.87 -18.89 3.69
N GLU A 230 35.93 -18.42 3.02
CA GLU A 230 36.27 -17.00 2.93
C GLU A 230 35.21 -16.21 2.15
N GLU A 231 34.67 -16.78 1.07
CA GLU A 231 33.60 -16.18 0.26
C GLU A 231 32.26 -16.13 0.99
N LEU A 232 32.03 -16.99 2.00
CA LEU A 232 30.79 -17.03 2.80
C LEU A 232 30.82 -16.11 4.03
N GLU A 233 31.95 -15.46 4.31
CA GLU A 233 32.12 -14.62 5.50
C GLU A 233 31.16 -13.42 5.52
N PHE A 234 30.72 -12.96 4.35
CA PHE A 234 29.71 -11.90 4.26
C PHE A 234 28.36 -12.32 4.87
N LEU A 235 28.08 -13.59 5.15
CA LEU A 235 26.82 -14.02 5.78
C LEU A 235 26.78 -13.74 7.29
N ARG A 236 27.95 -13.52 7.91
CA ARG A 236 28.07 -13.44 9.37
C ARG A 236 27.21 -12.32 9.95
N GLY A 237 26.37 -12.69 10.92
CA GLY A 237 25.53 -11.76 11.65
C GLY A 237 24.41 -11.12 10.81
N LYS A 238 24.17 -11.58 9.58
CA LYS A 238 23.13 -11.05 8.68
C LYS A 238 21.82 -11.83 8.76
N ILE A 239 20.78 -11.28 8.16
CA ILE A 239 19.57 -12.01 7.80
C ILE A 239 19.85 -12.69 6.47
N VAL A 240 19.67 -14.01 6.41
CA VAL A 240 19.81 -14.78 5.17
C VAL A 240 18.44 -15.35 4.80
N LEU A 241 17.93 -14.98 3.62
CA LEU A 241 16.60 -15.34 3.14
C LEU A 241 16.72 -16.30 1.97
N PHE A 242 16.20 -17.51 2.12
CA PHE A 242 16.08 -18.50 1.05
C PHE A 242 14.71 -18.39 0.40
N GLY A 243 14.67 -18.37 -0.92
CA GLY A 243 13.45 -18.50 -1.69
C GLY A 243 13.73 -18.49 -3.19
N TYR A 244 12.65 -18.65 -3.96
CA TYR A 244 12.75 -18.69 -5.41
C TYR A 244 12.99 -17.28 -5.97
N LEU A 245 14.08 -17.12 -6.74
CA LEU A 245 14.40 -15.90 -7.48
C LEU A 245 14.58 -16.17 -8.98
N GLY A 246 14.00 -17.26 -9.47
CA GLY A 246 14.17 -17.75 -10.84
C GLY A 246 15.17 -18.89 -10.95
N ARG A 247 15.38 -19.39 -12.18
CA ARG A 247 16.36 -20.48 -12.43
C ARG A 247 17.80 -20.06 -12.14
N TYR A 248 18.06 -18.76 -12.24
CA TYR A 248 19.29 -18.07 -11.88
C TYR A 248 18.95 -16.62 -11.51
N LEU A 249 19.83 -15.91 -10.81
CA LEU A 249 19.61 -14.52 -10.43
C LEU A 249 19.46 -13.64 -11.68
N GLY A 250 18.37 -12.88 -11.73
CA GLY A 250 18.04 -12.03 -12.89
C GLY A 250 17.23 -12.74 -13.98
N ASP A 251 16.72 -13.96 -13.75
CA ASP A 251 15.82 -14.63 -14.69
C ASP A 251 14.52 -13.81 -14.89
N THR A 252 14.38 -13.25 -16.09
CA THR A 252 13.22 -12.47 -16.50
C THR A 252 12.08 -13.33 -17.04
N LEU A 253 12.38 -14.57 -17.46
CA LEU A 253 11.43 -15.46 -18.13
C LEU A 253 10.59 -16.27 -17.14
N SER A 254 11.10 -16.52 -15.93
CA SER A 254 10.30 -17.20 -14.92
C SER A 254 9.13 -16.31 -14.49
N LEU A 255 7.94 -16.89 -14.49
CA LEU A 255 6.71 -16.26 -14.02
C LEU A 255 6.29 -16.81 -12.65
N GLU A 256 7.02 -17.78 -12.12
CA GLU A 256 6.71 -18.37 -10.82
C GLU A 256 7.04 -17.40 -9.70
N ASP A 257 6.16 -17.37 -8.69
CA ASP A 257 6.28 -16.53 -7.49
C ASP A 257 6.55 -15.03 -7.73
N LYS A 258 6.30 -14.52 -8.95
CA LYS A 258 6.31 -13.08 -9.21
C LYS A 258 4.97 -12.45 -8.87
N PHE A 259 5.00 -11.21 -8.43
CA PHE A 259 3.83 -10.38 -8.15
C PHE A 259 3.97 -9.01 -8.81
N PHE A 260 2.85 -8.30 -8.94
CA PHE A 260 2.88 -6.89 -9.32
C PHE A 260 3.26 -6.05 -8.11
N THR A 261 4.13 -5.07 -8.27
CA THR A 261 4.47 -4.11 -7.22
C THR A 261 4.45 -2.66 -7.73
N PRO A 262 4.37 -1.67 -6.83
CA PRO A 262 4.56 -0.26 -7.19
C PRO A 262 5.89 0.07 -7.86
N MET A 263 6.90 -0.81 -7.76
CA MET A 263 8.20 -0.65 -8.40
C MET A 263 8.17 -1.00 -9.90
N ASN A 264 7.05 -1.53 -10.41
CA ASN A 264 6.93 -1.90 -11.81
C ASN A 264 7.19 -0.66 -12.70
N PRO A 265 8.17 -0.71 -13.63
CA PRO A 265 8.46 0.41 -14.51
C PRO A 265 7.27 0.88 -15.33
N GLN A 266 6.30 0.00 -15.54
CA GLN A 266 5.04 0.28 -16.21
C GLN A 266 3.89 0.12 -15.21
N TYR A 267 3.63 1.20 -14.47
CA TYR A 267 2.62 1.27 -13.40
C TYR A 267 1.16 1.28 -13.89
N ALA A 268 0.92 1.30 -15.21
CA ALA A 268 -0.41 1.36 -15.79
C ALA A 268 -0.53 0.42 -17.01
N GLY A 269 -1.66 -0.29 -17.09
CA GLY A 269 -2.00 -1.23 -18.17
C GLY A 269 -1.30 -2.58 -18.01
N HIS A 270 -2.05 -3.58 -17.54
CA HIS A 270 -1.62 -4.94 -17.19
C HIS A 270 -0.37 -5.47 -17.94
N THR A 271 0.78 -5.40 -17.27
CA THR A 271 2.09 -5.89 -17.73
C THR A 271 2.45 -7.26 -17.17
N ASP A 272 3.70 -7.67 -17.37
CA ASP A 272 4.32 -8.76 -16.62
C ASP A 272 4.58 -8.36 -15.15
N ARG A 273 4.59 -9.38 -14.30
CA ARG A 273 4.88 -9.27 -12.86
C ARG A 273 6.37 -9.01 -12.64
N ASP A 274 6.72 -8.12 -11.72
CA ASP A 274 8.05 -7.49 -11.63
C ASP A 274 8.92 -7.93 -10.45
N MET A 275 8.35 -8.56 -9.41
CA MET A 275 9.10 -8.87 -8.19
C MET A 275 8.73 -10.24 -7.61
N TYR A 276 9.74 -11.02 -7.21
CA TYR A 276 9.56 -12.30 -6.51
C TYR A 276 9.05 -12.11 -5.07
N GLY A 277 8.29 -13.06 -4.55
CA GLY A 277 7.74 -13.04 -3.18
C GLY A 277 8.81 -12.84 -2.11
N LEU A 278 9.94 -13.53 -2.24
CA LEU A 278 11.10 -13.39 -1.36
C LEU A 278 11.60 -11.93 -1.27
N VAL A 279 11.65 -11.24 -2.40
CA VAL A 279 12.13 -9.84 -2.48
C VAL A 279 11.12 -8.89 -1.83
N ILE A 280 9.83 -9.18 -1.92
CA ILE A 280 8.79 -8.43 -1.19
C ILE A 280 9.00 -8.59 0.32
N HIS A 281 9.24 -9.80 0.80
CA HIS A 281 9.55 -10.04 2.21
C HIS A 281 10.83 -9.33 2.66
N ALA A 282 11.88 -9.31 1.82
CA ALA A 282 13.10 -8.56 2.09
C ALA A 282 12.84 -7.04 2.22
N ASN A 283 11.99 -6.47 1.36
CA ASN A 283 11.58 -5.07 1.46
C ASN A 283 10.82 -4.77 2.76
N VAL A 284 9.93 -5.66 3.20
CA VAL A 284 9.22 -5.51 4.48
C VAL A 284 10.20 -5.56 5.65
N ILE A 285 11.14 -6.51 5.65
CA ILE A 285 12.18 -6.60 6.68
C ILE A 285 13.03 -5.33 6.69
N SER A 286 13.51 -4.87 5.54
CA SER A 286 14.30 -3.64 5.42
C SER A 286 13.55 -2.43 5.96
N MET A 287 12.26 -2.30 5.62
CA MET A 287 11.39 -1.24 6.11
C MET A 287 11.28 -1.23 7.64
N ILE A 288 11.15 -2.41 8.27
CA ILE A 288 11.09 -2.56 9.72
C ILE A 288 12.42 -2.17 10.38
N LEU A 289 13.54 -2.69 9.87
CA LEU A 289 14.86 -2.45 10.44
C LEU A 289 15.27 -0.97 10.36
N HIS A 290 14.94 -0.30 9.25
CA HIS A 290 15.27 1.11 9.01
C HIS A 290 14.21 2.09 9.54
N ARG A 291 13.10 1.57 10.07
CA ARG A 291 11.95 2.36 10.53
C ARG A 291 11.42 3.34 9.47
N SER A 292 11.54 2.97 8.19
CA SER A 292 11.17 3.81 7.06
C SER A 292 9.68 3.63 6.73
N PHE A 293 8.81 3.89 7.72
CA PHE A 293 7.37 3.65 7.59
C PHE A 293 6.68 4.78 6.82
N ILE A 294 5.68 4.41 6.02
CA ILE A 294 4.75 5.38 5.42
C ILE A 294 3.62 5.65 6.42
N THR A 295 3.31 6.92 6.64
CA THR A 295 2.22 7.32 7.53
C THR A 295 1.03 7.75 6.69
N GLU A 296 -0.04 6.95 6.77
CA GLU A 296 -1.31 7.26 6.12
C GLU A 296 -2.14 8.19 7.01
N LEU A 297 -2.50 9.36 6.48
CA LEU A 297 -3.31 10.31 7.23
C LEU A 297 -4.76 9.80 7.35
N PRO A 298 -5.37 9.88 8.55
CA PRO A 298 -6.76 9.52 8.73
C PRO A 298 -7.70 10.25 7.76
N ARG A 299 -8.73 9.54 7.29
CA ARG A 299 -9.72 10.07 6.32
C ARG A 299 -10.38 11.38 6.76
N TRP A 300 -10.56 11.61 8.05
CA TRP A 300 -11.15 12.86 8.55
C TRP A 300 -10.27 14.08 8.30
N ILE A 301 -8.93 13.92 8.29
CA ILE A 301 -7.98 14.99 7.94
C ILE A 301 -8.13 15.34 6.47
N SER A 302 -8.20 14.33 5.60
CA SER A 302 -8.46 14.52 4.17
C SER A 302 -9.78 15.26 3.91
N ILE A 303 -10.86 14.89 4.61
CA ILE A 303 -12.16 15.59 4.50
C ILE A 303 -12.05 17.02 5.00
N LEU A 304 -11.38 17.26 6.13
CA LEU A 304 -11.18 18.60 6.67
C LEU A 304 -10.42 19.49 5.68
N LEU A 305 -9.33 18.99 5.09
CA LEU A 305 -8.57 19.71 4.07
C LEU A 305 -9.42 19.98 2.83
N ALA A 306 -10.23 19.01 2.38
CA ALA A 306 -11.16 19.21 1.28
C ALA A 306 -12.16 20.35 1.56
N ILE A 307 -12.69 20.44 2.78
CA ILE A 307 -13.59 21.53 3.20
C ILE A 307 -12.86 22.88 3.17
N ILE A 308 -11.63 22.93 3.71
CA ILE A 308 -10.83 24.16 3.75
C ILE A 308 -10.50 24.63 2.33
N ILE A 309 -10.04 23.74 1.46
CA ILE A 309 -9.72 24.03 0.06
C ILE A 309 -10.96 24.51 -0.69
N CYS A 310 -12.07 23.76 -0.59
CA CYS A 310 -13.33 24.13 -1.22
C CYS A 310 -13.84 25.51 -0.75
N TYR A 311 -13.79 25.78 0.55
CA TYR A 311 -14.16 27.09 1.09
C TYR A 311 -13.25 28.21 0.57
N GLY A 312 -11.94 27.96 0.50
CA GLY A 312 -10.97 28.87 -0.11
C GLY A 312 -11.33 29.19 -1.57
N ASN A 313 -11.69 28.16 -2.35
CA ASN A 313 -12.14 28.32 -3.73
C ASN A 313 -13.42 29.15 -3.83
N MET A 314 -14.40 28.94 -2.94
CA MET A 314 -15.60 29.78 -2.90
C MET A 314 -15.27 31.25 -2.69
N LEU A 315 -14.34 31.58 -1.78
CA LEU A 315 -13.92 32.96 -1.53
C LEU A 315 -13.23 33.57 -2.76
N VAL A 316 -12.35 32.81 -3.43
CA VAL A 316 -11.64 33.24 -4.63
C VAL A 316 -12.62 33.48 -5.78
N PHE A 317 -13.47 32.50 -6.08
CA PHE A 317 -14.45 32.60 -7.16
C PHE A 317 -15.49 33.70 -6.91
N ASN A 318 -16.00 33.85 -5.68
CA ASN A 318 -16.93 34.95 -5.37
C ASN A 318 -16.28 36.32 -5.62
N ARG A 319 -15.00 36.48 -5.27
CA ARG A 319 -14.28 37.72 -5.51
C ARG A 319 -14.04 37.99 -7.00
N ILE A 320 -13.74 36.95 -7.78
CA ILE A 320 -13.59 37.06 -9.23
C ILE A 320 -14.94 37.42 -9.87
N PHE A 321 -16.02 36.76 -9.44
CA PHE A 321 -17.38 36.99 -9.91
C PHE A 321 -17.83 38.44 -9.66
N GLU A 322 -17.56 38.98 -8.47
CA GLU A 322 -17.90 40.37 -8.13
C GLU A 322 -17.04 41.40 -8.88
N LYS A 323 -15.74 41.14 -9.06
CA LYS A 323 -14.79 42.15 -9.57
C LYS A 323 -14.58 42.08 -11.09
N TYR A 324 -14.66 40.89 -11.68
CA TYR A 324 -14.37 40.61 -13.08
C TYR A 324 -15.43 39.69 -13.71
N PRO A 325 -16.73 40.05 -13.67
CA PRO A 325 -17.81 39.17 -14.11
C PRO A 325 -17.67 38.71 -15.57
N THR A 326 -17.17 39.57 -16.47
CA THR A 326 -16.96 39.23 -17.89
C THR A 326 -15.89 38.14 -18.11
N TYR A 327 -14.91 38.02 -17.20
CA TYR A 327 -13.80 37.06 -17.32
C TYR A 327 -13.93 35.89 -16.35
N PHE A 328 -15.01 35.82 -15.58
CA PHE A 328 -15.21 34.82 -14.53
C PHE A 328 -15.03 33.39 -15.06
N GLU A 329 -15.67 33.05 -16.17
CA GLU A 329 -15.58 31.72 -16.80
C GLU A 329 -14.14 31.35 -17.14
N LEU A 330 -13.42 32.26 -17.82
CA LEU A 330 -12.05 32.02 -18.26
C LEU A 330 -11.10 31.83 -17.08
N ILE A 331 -11.17 32.72 -16.09
CA ILE A 331 -10.28 32.66 -14.91
C ILE A 331 -10.60 31.42 -14.08
N SER A 332 -11.89 31.10 -13.89
CA SER A 332 -12.30 29.93 -13.12
C SER A 332 -11.87 28.64 -13.81
N ALA A 333 -12.02 28.53 -15.12
CA ALA A 333 -11.54 27.37 -15.88
C ALA A 333 -10.03 27.15 -15.71
N VAL A 334 -9.22 28.22 -15.73
CA VAL A 334 -7.76 28.12 -15.49
C VAL A 334 -7.45 27.60 -14.09
N ILE A 335 -8.15 28.11 -13.06
CA ILE A 335 -7.96 27.65 -11.67
C ILE A 335 -8.38 26.18 -11.54
N LEU A 336 -9.52 25.79 -12.12
CA LEU A 336 -10.03 24.42 -12.09
C LEU A 336 -9.09 23.41 -12.78
N LEU A 337 -8.26 23.85 -13.73
CA LEU A 337 -7.22 23.02 -14.34
C LEU A 337 -5.94 23.00 -13.52
N ALA A 338 -5.47 24.16 -13.04
CA ALA A 338 -4.19 24.28 -12.36
C ALA A 338 -4.21 23.71 -10.94
N GLU A 339 -5.29 23.90 -10.20
CA GLU A 339 -5.36 23.53 -8.79
C GLU A 339 -5.35 22.01 -8.56
N PRO A 340 -6.12 21.16 -9.29
CA PRO A 340 -5.99 19.72 -9.16
C PRO A 340 -4.58 19.22 -9.44
N ILE A 341 -3.88 19.78 -10.44
CA ILE A 341 -2.49 19.45 -10.73
C ILE A 341 -1.59 19.82 -9.53
N ALA A 342 -1.78 21.01 -8.96
CA ALA A 342 -1.04 21.43 -7.76
C ALA A 342 -1.30 20.49 -6.56
N LEU A 343 -2.54 20.04 -6.36
CA LEU A 343 -2.88 19.07 -5.32
C LEU A 343 -2.21 17.71 -5.55
N LEU A 344 -2.19 17.22 -6.80
CA LEU A 344 -1.48 15.97 -7.14
C LEU A 344 0.02 16.09 -6.90
N VAL A 345 0.64 17.21 -7.29
CA VAL A 345 2.06 17.49 -7.01
C VAL A 345 2.32 17.55 -5.51
N ALA A 346 1.42 18.16 -4.73
CA ALA A 346 1.52 18.20 -3.28
C ALA A 346 1.43 16.79 -2.65
N MET A 347 0.50 15.94 -3.10
CA MET A 347 0.39 14.54 -2.67
C MET A 347 1.68 13.76 -2.94
N ILE A 348 2.21 13.87 -4.17
CA ILE A 348 3.47 13.23 -4.57
C ILE A 348 4.63 13.74 -3.71
N SER A 349 4.71 15.04 -3.46
CA SER A 349 5.78 15.64 -2.68
C SER A 349 5.74 15.22 -1.21
N LEU A 350 4.54 15.17 -0.61
CA LEU A 350 4.34 14.67 0.75
C LEU A 350 4.79 13.21 0.88
N PHE A 351 4.46 12.39 -0.11
CA PHE A 351 4.87 11.00 -0.14
C PHE A 351 6.38 10.84 -0.31
N LEU A 352 6.97 11.51 -1.33
CA LEU A 352 8.38 11.40 -1.69
C LEU A 352 9.33 11.92 -0.60
N TYR A 353 9.04 13.07 0.00
CA TYR A 353 9.96 13.73 0.92
C TYR A 353 9.67 13.45 2.41
N PHE A 354 8.43 13.08 2.75
CA PHE A 354 8.02 12.92 4.15
C PHE A 354 7.46 11.52 4.48
N ASN A 355 7.39 10.60 3.51
CA ASN A 355 6.71 9.31 3.65
C ASN A 355 5.27 9.48 4.16
N LEU A 356 4.59 10.57 3.78
CA LEU A 356 3.20 10.86 4.16
C LEU A 356 2.28 10.54 3.00
N SER A 357 1.34 9.63 3.21
CA SER A 357 0.28 9.31 2.25
C SER A 357 -1.01 10.02 2.65
N ILE A 358 -1.59 10.77 1.71
CA ILE A 358 -2.87 11.45 1.89
C ILE A 358 -3.74 11.25 0.66
N ASP A 359 -5.00 10.90 0.89
CA ASP A 359 -6.01 10.86 -0.17
C ASP A 359 -6.73 12.22 -0.26
N LEU A 360 -6.46 12.98 -1.32
CA LEU A 360 -7.13 14.26 -1.61
C LEU A 360 -8.19 14.14 -2.72
N THR A 361 -8.65 12.93 -3.05
CA THR A 361 -9.66 12.71 -4.10
C THR A 361 -10.91 13.57 -3.89
N VAL A 362 -11.40 13.67 -2.64
CA VAL A 362 -12.56 14.51 -2.31
C VAL A 362 -12.26 16.01 -2.50
N ALA A 363 -11.04 16.47 -2.20
CA ALA A 363 -10.65 17.86 -2.41
C ALA A 363 -10.58 18.20 -3.91
N VAL A 364 -10.05 17.29 -4.73
CA VAL A 364 -10.03 17.43 -6.19
C VAL A 364 -11.45 17.49 -6.75
N LEU A 365 -12.34 16.60 -6.33
CA LEU A 365 -13.76 16.63 -6.74
C LEU A 365 -14.46 17.92 -6.29
N ALA A 366 -14.24 18.36 -5.06
CA ALA A 366 -14.81 19.60 -4.53
C ALA A 366 -14.31 20.82 -5.32
N THR A 367 -13.05 20.82 -5.72
CA THR A 367 -12.45 21.84 -6.60
C THR A 367 -13.19 21.86 -7.93
N PHE A 368 -13.32 20.72 -8.63
CA PHE A 368 -14.02 20.66 -9.93
C PHE A 368 -15.47 21.18 -9.87
N LEU A 369 -16.18 20.93 -8.77
CA LEU A 369 -17.58 21.35 -8.62
C LEU A 369 -17.73 22.79 -8.14
N SER A 370 -16.68 23.42 -7.62
CA SER A 370 -16.80 24.64 -6.83
C SER A 370 -17.29 25.86 -7.62
N ALA A 371 -16.71 26.17 -8.78
CA ALA A 371 -17.08 27.36 -9.56
C ALA A 371 -18.56 27.32 -10.02
N ASN A 372 -18.97 26.22 -10.67
CA ASN A 372 -20.33 26.03 -11.13
C ASN A 372 -21.34 26.02 -9.96
N SER A 373 -20.97 25.38 -8.85
CA SER A 373 -21.84 25.32 -7.67
C SER A 373 -22.04 26.69 -7.04
N LEU A 374 -20.99 27.52 -7.01
CA LEU A 374 -21.08 28.91 -6.54
C LEU A 374 -22.03 29.70 -7.42
N GLU A 375 -21.87 29.65 -8.73
CA GLU A 375 -22.72 30.40 -9.67
C GLU A 375 -24.19 29.98 -9.53
N ILE A 376 -24.46 28.68 -9.48
CA ILE A 376 -25.81 28.15 -9.23
C ILE A 376 -26.35 28.66 -7.89
N TYR A 377 -25.53 28.66 -6.84
CA TYR A 377 -25.94 29.14 -5.52
C TYR A 377 -26.31 30.63 -5.54
N LEU A 378 -25.45 31.48 -6.07
CA LEU A 378 -25.65 32.94 -6.12
C LEU A 378 -26.84 33.32 -7.02
N ASN A 379 -26.99 32.67 -8.18
CA ASN A 379 -28.03 33.04 -9.15
C ASN A 379 -29.41 32.41 -8.85
N LEU A 380 -29.44 31.20 -8.28
CA LEU A 380 -30.68 30.46 -8.03
C LEU A 380 -31.11 30.57 -6.57
N PHE A 381 -30.23 30.17 -5.63
CA PHE A 381 -30.57 29.89 -4.23
C PHE A 381 -30.56 31.12 -3.32
N GLU A 382 -29.60 32.03 -3.48
CA GLU A 382 -29.54 33.26 -2.69
C GLU A 382 -30.77 34.19 -2.92
N PRO A 383 -31.27 34.42 -4.15
CA PRO A 383 -32.47 35.22 -4.38
C PRO A 383 -33.80 34.48 -4.14
N LEU A 384 -33.77 33.16 -3.97
CA LEU A 384 -34.95 32.29 -3.81
C LEU A 384 -35.87 32.71 -2.64
N PRO A 385 -35.36 32.99 -1.42
CA PRO A 385 -36.17 33.46 -0.30
C PRO A 385 -36.92 34.76 -0.62
N GLN A 386 -36.31 35.68 -1.36
CA GLN A 386 -36.93 36.95 -1.75
C GLN A 386 -38.02 36.73 -2.81
N LYS A 387 -37.75 35.89 -3.82
CA LYS A 387 -38.73 35.50 -4.86
C LYS A 387 -39.94 34.79 -4.26
N ILE A 388 -39.74 33.89 -3.28
CA ILE A 388 -40.82 33.18 -2.58
C ILE A 388 -41.65 34.17 -1.74
N ARG A 389 -41.00 35.06 -0.97
CA ARG A 389 -41.69 36.06 -0.15
C ARG A 389 -42.52 37.04 -0.99
N HIS A 390 -42.02 37.43 -2.16
CA HIS A 390 -42.76 38.23 -3.14
C HIS A 390 -43.99 37.47 -3.67
N ARG A 391 -43.82 36.21 -4.08
CA ARG A 391 -44.94 35.36 -4.55
C ARG A 391 -46.00 35.18 -3.46
N PHE A 392 -45.62 34.90 -2.22
CA PHE A 392 -46.56 34.78 -1.09
C PHE A 392 -47.29 36.10 -0.80
N LYS A 393 -46.63 37.26 -0.86
CA LYS A 393 -47.29 38.57 -0.74
C LYS A 393 -48.31 38.81 -1.85
N THR A 394 -47.96 38.54 -3.11
CA THR A 394 -48.89 38.67 -4.25
C THR A 394 -50.05 37.68 -4.20
N TRP A 395 -49.86 36.49 -3.62
CA TRP A 395 -50.93 35.51 -3.43
C TRP A 395 -51.89 35.94 -2.31
N ARG A 396 -51.37 36.45 -1.18
CA ARG A 396 -52.21 37.03 -0.10
C ARG A 396 -53.01 38.25 -0.58
N SER A 397 -52.43 39.14 -1.38
CA SER A 397 -53.16 40.31 -1.91
C SER A 397 -54.23 39.96 -2.94
N LYS A 398 -54.08 38.84 -3.68
CA LYS A 398 -55.13 38.30 -4.55
C LYS A 398 -56.26 37.62 -3.76
N LYS A 399 -55.96 37.05 -2.59
CA LYS A 399 -56.94 36.37 -1.72
C LYS A 399 -57.74 37.34 -0.84
N SER A 400 -57.26 38.57 -0.61
CA SER A 400 -57.99 39.64 0.08
C SER A 400 -58.83 40.53 -0.85
N ARG A 401 -58.85 40.24 -2.16
CA ARG A 401 -59.65 40.92 -3.20
C ARG A 401 -60.76 40.03 -3.77
N LYS A 402 -60.92 38.83 -3.21
CA LYS A 402 -62.14 38.02 -3.25
C LYS A 402 -62.75 38.08 -1.86
#